data_AF-X8BJB3-F1
#
_entry.id   AF-X8BJB3-F1
#
_cell.length_a   1.000
_cell.length_b   1.000
_cell.length_c   1.000
_cell.angle_alpha   90.00
_cell.angle_beta   90.00
_cell.angle_gamma   90.00
#
_symmetry.space_group_name_H-M   'P 1'
#
loop_
_entity.id
_entity.type
_entity.pdbx_description
1 polymer ?
#
loop_
_entity_poly.entity_id
_entity_poly.type
_entity_poly.pdbx_seq_one_letter_code
_entity_poly.pdbx_strand_id
1 'polypeptide(L)'
;MWKVGVWGPGSMGLIALRAVIDHPQLELVDLVVHSDAKAGVDAGQLCGIDPVGVVATQDPGPMLAGPADAVVYAAAANLRPMEAVEDMASILRAGKNVVSCSLVPLVFPDAVDPAFTDPLREAALAGGASFFTTGIDTGFANDLLPLALSGISRVIESVRVTEIFNYATYPDRSAVYEILGFGKPPEATVLAATPGVFTFGWARCCTNLPPVSTCA
;
A
#
# COMPACT_ATOMS: atom_id res chain seq x y z
N MET A 1 23.84 -0.33 4.13
CA MET A 1 22.84 -0.74 3.12
C MET A 1 21.66 -1.29 3.89
N TRP A 2 20.44 -0.88 3.58
CA TRP A 2 19.24 -1.36 4.27
C TRP A 2 18.78 -2.65 3.60
N LYS A 3 18.47 -3.67 4.39
CA LYS A 3 17.97 -4.96 3.91
C LYS A 3 16.46 -4.90 3.83
N VAL A 4 15.94 -5.19 2.65
CA VAL A 4 14.52 -5.05 2.34
C VAL A 4 13.94 -6.38 1.90
N GLY A 5 12.85 -6.77 2.54
CA GLY A 5 11.95 -7.82 2.07
C GLY A 5 10.84 -7.25 1.20
N VAL A 6 10.30 -8.02 0.27
CA VAL A 6 9.07 -7.66 -0.47
C VAL A 6 8.03 -8.74 -0.30
N TRP A 7 6.82 -8.37 0.15
CA TRP A 7 5.72 -9.30 0.36
C TRP A 7 4.57 -9.04 -0.61
N GLY A 8 4.24 -10.08 -1.38
CA GLY A 8 3.07 -10.18 -2.23
C GLY A 8 3.11 -9.30 -3.48
N PRO A 9 4.21 -9.25 -4.27
CA PRO A 9 4.27 -8.35 -5.40
C PRO A 9 3.30 -8.74 -6.51
N GLY A 10 2.13 -8.09 -6.52
CA GLY A 10 1.23 -8.02 -7.67
C GLY A 10 1.80 -7.09 -8.75
N SER A 11 0.96 -6.57 -9.65
CA SER A 11 1.43 -5.66 -10.71
C SER A 11 2.15 -4.43 -10.15
N MET A 12 1.61 -3.81 -9.10
CA MET A 12 2.26 -2.67 -8.44
C MET A 12 3.50 -3.10 -7.65
N GLY A 13 3.42 -4.22 -6.93
CA GLY A 13 4.55 -4.70 -6.14
C GLY A 13 5.75 -5.17 -6.98
N LEU A 14 5.58 -5.54 -8.25
CA LEU A 14 6.70 -5.78 -9.17
C LEU A 14 7.47 -4.48 -9.48
N ILE A 15 6.78 -3.34 -9.56
CA ILE A 15 7.41 -2.02 -9.72
C ILE A 15 8.21 -1.69 -8.46
N ALA A 16 7.62 -1.92 -7.28
CA ALA A 16 8.31 -1.71 -6.01
C ALA A 16 9.52 -2.66 -5.83
N LEU A 17 9.37 -3.94 -6.18
CA LEU A 17 10.45 -4.93 -6.18
C LEU A 17 11.61 -4.47 -7.08
N ARG A 18 11.28 -4.01 -8.29
CA ARG A 18 12.28 -3.47 -9.21
C ARG A 18 13.00 -2.26 -8.63
N ALA A 19 12.27 -1.36 -7.98
CA ALA A 19 12.85 -0.19 -7.34
C ALA A 19 13.80 -0.57 -6.18
N VAL A 20 13.46 -1.60 -5.39
CA VAL A 20 14.35 -2.12 -4.33
C VAL A 20 15.64 -2.68 -4.93
N ILE A 21 15.54 -3.49 -6.01
CA ILE A 21 16.68 -4.09 -6.69
C ILE A 21 17.62 -3.02 -7.27
N ASP A 22 17.07 -1.95 -7.85
CA ASP A 22 17.85 -0.92 -8.56
C ASP A 22 18.44 0.14 -7.62
N HIS A 23 18.00 0.22 -6.35
CA HIS A 23 18.39 1.31 -5.47
C HIS A 23 19.76 1.08 -4.81
N PRO A 24 20.74 2.00 -4.94
CA PRO A 24 22.12 1.78 -4.51
C PRO A 24 22.32 1.66 -2.99
N GLN A 25 21.29 1.95 -2.20
CA GLN A 25 21.33 1.87 -0.74
C GLN A 25 20.46 0.74 -0.16
N LEU A 26 19.76 -0.02 -1.02
CA LEU A 26 18.89 -1.12 -0.62
C LEU A 26 19.48 -2.45 -1.10
N GLU A 27 19.24 -3.49 -0.32
CA GLU A 27 19.58 -4.88 -0.63
C GLU A 27 18.30 -5.70 -0.50
N LEU A 28 17.86 -6.32 -1.60
CA LEU A 28 16.76 -7.29 -1.53
C LEU A 28 17.28 -8.55 -0.84
N VAL A 29 16.65 -8.95 0.26
CA VAL A 29 17.05 -10.15 1.03
C VAL A 29 16.00 -11.25 1.03
N ASP A 30 14.72 -10.89 0.90
CA ASP A 30 13.61 -11.83 0.98
C ASP A 30 12.49 -11.44 0.03
N LEU A 31 11.82 -12.44 -0.53
CA LEU A 31 10.68 -12.25 -1.42
C LEU A 31 9.57 -13.27 -1.11
N VAL A 32 8.45 -12.78 -0.59
CA VAL A 32 7.26 -13.60 -0.32
C VAL A 32 6.24 -13.38 -1.44
N VAL A 33 5.71 -14.46 -2.00
CA VAL A 33 4.66 -14.47 -3.03
C VAL A 33 3.53 -15.41 -2.62
N HIS A 34 2.34 -15.23 -3.19
CA HIS A 34 1.20 -16.12 -2.91
C HIS A 34 0.93 -17.09 -4.06
N SER A 35 1.25 -16.73 -5.30
CA SER A 35 0.92 -17.54 -6.48
C SER A 35 1.97 -18.61 -6.75
N ASP A 36 1.52 -19.84 -7.02
CA ASP A 36 2.37 -20.96 -7.42
C ASP A 36 3.25 -20.63 -8.63
N ALA A 37 2.73 -19.84 -9.58
CA ALA A 37 3.46 -19.42 -10.77
C ALA A 37 4.70 -18.54 -10.48
N LYS A 38 4.78 -17.93 -9.30
CA LYS A 38 5.92 -17.11 -8.87
C LYS A 38 6.81 -17.80 -7.86
N ALA A 39 6.30 -18.81 -7.15
CA ALA A 39 7.07 -19.54 -6.15
C ALA A 39 8.26 -20.26 -6.82
N GLY A 40 9.45 -20.16 -6.23
CA GLY A 40 10.68 -20.74 -6.77
C GLY A 40 11.31 -19.94 -7.92
N VAL A 41 10.73 -18.81 -8.34
CA VAL A 41 11.29 -17.95 -9.39
C VAL A 41 12.17 -16.87 -8.76
N ASP A 42 13.28 -16.53 -9.41
CA ASP A 42 14.17 -15.46 -8.96
C ASP A 42 13.49 -14.07 -9.11
N ALA A 43 13.72 -13.19 -8.14
CA ALA A 43 13.17 -11.84 -8.10
C ALA A 43 13.50 -11.02 -9.36
N GLY A 44 14.71 -11.16 -9.90
CA GLY A 44 15.14 -10.51 -11.12
C GLY A 44 14.34 -10.98 -12.33
N GLN A 45 14.11 -12.29 -12.44
CA GLN A 45 13.30 -12.88 -13.50
C GLN A 45 11.84 -12.41 -13.43
N LEU A 46 11.27 -12.29 -12.22
CA LEU A 46 9.93 -11.73 -12.03
C LEU A 46 9.82 -10.25 -12.47
N CYS A 47 10.93 -9.51 -12.40
CA CYS A 47 11.05 -8.14 -12.89
C CYS A 47 11.49 -8.04 -14.36
N GLY A 48 11.71 -9.16 -15.07
CA GLY A 48 12.14 -9.16 -16.46
C GLY A 48 13.62 -8.78 -16.68
N ILE A 49 14.48 -9.01 -15.68
CA ILE A 49 15.93 -8.81 -15.76
C ILE A 49 16.70 -10.09 -15.39
N ASP A 50 18.03 -10.01 -15.43
CA ASP A 50 18.91 -11.12 -15.03
C ASP A 50 18.67 -11.52 -13.56
N PRO A 51 18.89 -12.80 -13.20
CA PRO A 51 18.73 -13.27 -11.83
C PRO A 51 19.57 -12.48 -10.82
N VAL A 52 18.98 -12.16 -9.66
CA VAL A 52 19.62 -11.38 -8.59
C VAL A 52 19.95 -12.22 -7.35
N GLY A 53 19.59 -13.51 -7.35
CA GLY A 53 19.95 -14.47 -6.30
C GLY A 53 18.94 -14.57 -5.15
N VAL A 54 17.78 -13.90 -5.25
CA VAL A 54 16.70 -13.96 -4.26
C VAL A 54 15.52 -14.71 -4.86
N VAL A 55 15.26 -15.91 -4.34
CA VAL A 55 14.20 -16.78 -4.83
C VAL A 55 12.90 -16.51 -4.07
N ALA A 56 11.81 -16.32 -4.81
CA ALA A 56 10.49 -16.12 -4.23
C ALA A 56 9.98 -17.38 -3.50
N THR A 57 9.41 -17.20 -2.32
CA THR A 57 8.82 -18.27 -1.50
C THR A 57 7.38 -17.96 -1.09
N GLN A 58 6.58 -18.98 -0.82
CA GLN A 58 5.26 -18.84 -0.19
C GLN A 58 5.32 -18.89 1.35
N ASP A 59 6.46 -19.28 1.92
CA ASP A 59 6.68 -19.29 3.37
C ASP A 59 7.24 -17.92 3.82
N PRO A 60 6.51 -17.15 4.64
CA PRO A 60 7.03 -15.89 5.18
C PRO A 60 7.98 -16.07 6.35
N GLY A 61 8.09 -17.27 6.94
CA GLY A 61 8.92 -17.56 8.10
C GLY A 61 10.38 -17.12 7.96
N PRO A 62 11.08 -17.45 6.85
CA PRO A 62 12.42 -16.97 6.58
C PRO A 62 12.54 -15.45 6.58
N MET A 63 11.58 -14.73 5.97
CA MET A 63 11.58 -13.27 5.96
C MET A 63 11.43 -12.74 7.39
N LEU A 64 10.50 -13.27 8.18
CA LEU A 64 10.22 -12.81 9.55
C LEU A 64 11.37 -13.08 10.52
N ALA A 65 12.02 -14.24 10.42
CA ALA A 65 13.20 -14.59 11.22
C ALA A 65 14.51 -14.00 10.67
N GLY A 66 14.47 -13.54 9.42
CA GLY A 66 15.61 -13.10 8.65
C GLY A 66 16.08 -11.68 8.97
N PRO A 67 17.09 -11.22 8.22
CA PRO A 67 17.82 -9.99 8.50
C PRO A 67 17.19 -8.74 7.88
N ALA A 68 15.97 -8.82 7.30
CA ALA A 68 15.30 -7.66 6.73
C ALA A 68 15.09 -6.57 7.80
N ASP A 69 15.48 -5.34 7.49
CA ASP A 69 15.26 -4.15 8.32
C ASP A 69 13.86 -3.55 8.08
N ALA A 70 13.37 -3.68 6.84
CA ALA A 70 12.07 -3.22 6.39
C ALA A 70 11.45 -4.18 5.37
N VAL A 71 10.13 -4.17 5.27
CA VAL A 71 9.37 -4.94 4.29
C VAL A 71 8.47 -4.00 3.50
N VAL A 72 8.56 -4.08 2.18
CA VAL A 72 7.56 -3.51 1.28
C VAL A 72 6.40 -4.49 1.18
N TYR A 73 5.27 -4.13 1.78
CA TYR A 73 4.04 -4.90 1.73
C TYR A 73 3.16 -4.41 0.56
N ALA A 74 3.03 -5.25 -0.47
CA ALA A 74 2.33 -4.91 -1.71
C ALA A 74 1.29 -5.97 -2.11
N ALA A 75 0.84 -6.80 -1.16
CA ALA A 75 -0.18 -7.81 -1.38
C ALA A 75 -1.57 -7.17 -1.55
N ALA A 76 -2.46 -7.80 -2.32
CA ALA A 76 -3.83 -7.32 -2.46
C ALA A 76 -4.58 -7.42 -1.11
N ALA A 77 -5.21 -6.32 -0.67
CA ALA A 77 -5.99 -6.27 0.57
C ALA A 77 -7.48 -5.98 0.37
N ASN A 78 -7.92 -5.56 -0.83
CA ASN A 78 -9.30 -5.14 -1.12
C ASN A 78 -10.37 -6.16 -0.69
N LEU A 79 -10.07 -7.46 -0.84
CA LEU A 79 -10.99 -8.55 -0.48
C LEU A 79 -10.61 -9.26 0.83
N ARG A 80 -9.48 -8.90 1.44
CA ARG A 80 -8.92 -9.57 2.63
C ARG A 80 -8.26 -8.58 3.61
N PRO A 81 -8.92 -7.47 3.98
CA PRO A 81 -8.25 -6.38 4.68
C PRO A 81 -7.76 -6.77 6.08
N MET A 82 -8.50 -7.63 6.79
CA MET A 82 -8.07 -8.13 8.11
C MET A 82 -6.88 -9.10 8.02
N GLU A 83 -6.82 -9.92 6.97
CA GLU A 83 -5.64 -10.77 6.75
C GLU A 83 -4.41 -9.92 6.44
N ALA A 84 -4.58 -8.84 5.66
CA ALA A 84 -3.49 -7.92 5.38
C ALA A 84 -3.00 -7.19 6.64
N VAL A 85 -3.92 -6.83 7.55
CA VAL A 85 -3.56 -6.30 8.88
C VAL A 85 -2.74 -7.33 9.66
N GLU A 86 -3.15 -8.61 9.68
CA GLU A 86 -2.41 -9.64 10.42
C GLU A 86 -1.04 -9.92 9.80
N ASP A 87 -0.93 -9.97 8.46
CA ASP A 87 0.35 -10.09 7.76
C ASP A 87 1.29 -8.93 8.18
N MET A 88 0.82 -7.69 8.09
CA MET A 88 1.59 -6.50 8.49
C MET A 88 1.94 -6.51 9.98
N ALA A 89 1.02 -6.92 10.84
CA ALA A 89 1.26 -7.07 12.27
C ALA A 89 2.34 -8.13 12.57
N SER A 90 2.36 -9.24 11.83
CA SER A 90 3.39 -10.27 11.99
C SER A 90 4.80 -9.74 11.66
N ILE A 91 4.91 -8.93 10.60
CA ILE A 91 6.17 -8.28 10.21
C ILE A 91 6.62 -7.29 11.29
N LEU A 92 5.70 -6.46 11.77
CA LEU A 92 5.98 -5.48 12.82
C LEU A 92 6.42 -6.14 14.12
N ARG A 93 5.74 -7.20 14.57
CA ARG A 93 6.12 -7.98 15.76
C ARG A 93 7.50 -8.61 15.63
N ALA A 94 7.92 -8.95 14.41
CA ALA A 94 9.26 -9.45 14.11
C ALA A 94 10.34 -8.34 14.09
N GLY A 95 9.99 -7.11 14.48
CA GLY A 95 10.90 -5.97 14.61
C GLY A 95 11.25 -5.31 13.27
N LYS A 96 10.43 -5.51 12.24
CA LYS A 96 10.71 -5.05 10.87
C LYS A 96 9.77 -3.91 10.52
N ASN A 97 10.30 -2.84 9.95
CA ASN A 97 9.49 -1.72 9.52
C ASN A 97 8.64 -2.12 8.30
N VAL A 98 7.45 -1.54 8.16
CA VAL A 98 6.55 -1.84 7.04
C VAL A 98 6.29 -0.59 6.21
N VAL A 99 6.52 -0.68 4.90
CA VAL A 99 6.03 0.31 3.93
C VAL A 99 4.97 -0.36 3.07
N SER A 100 3.76 0.18 3.01
CA SER A 100 2.62 -0.48 2.37
C SER A 100 1.88 0.43 1.40
N CYS A 101 1.30 -0.17 0.36
CA CYS A 101 0.31 0.47 -0.50
C CYS A 101 -1.03 -0.28 -0.51
N SER A 102 -1.19 -1.28 0.37
CA SER A 102 -2.26 -2.27 0.26
C SER A 102 -3.55 -1.86 0.98
N LEU A 103 -3.43 -1.24 2.16
CA LEU A 103 -4.56 -0.83 2.99
C LEU A 103 -4.75 0.68 2.91
N VAL A 104 -5.34 1.15 1.82
CA VAL A 104 -5.46 2.58 1.46
C VAL A 104 -5.91 3.49 2.61
N PRO A 105 -6.92 3.15 3.45
CA PRO A 105 -7.34 4.05 4.54
C PRO A 105 -6.24 4.34 5.58
N LEU A 106 -5.22 3.48 5.70
CA LEU A 106 -4.10 3.67 6.64
C LEU A 106 -3.13 4.78 6.25
N VAL A 107 -3.34 5.47 5.12
CA VAL A 107 -2.66 6.76 4.84
C VAL A 107 -2.98 7.81 5.91
N PHE A 108 -4.12 7.70 6.58
CA PHE A 108 -4.47 8.49 7.76
C PHE A 108 -5.13 7.60 8.84
N PRO A 109 -4.32 6.87 9.63
CA PRO A 109 -4.81 5.84 10.55
C PRO A 109 -5.81 6.35 11.59
N ASP A 110 -5.68 7.59 12.06
CA ASP A 110 -6.55 8.16 13.11
C ASP A 110 -8.03 8.31 12.69
N ALA A 111 -8.32 8.20 11.39
CA ALA A 111 -9.69 8.21 10.86
C ALA A 111 -10.22 6.83 10.43
N VAL A 112 -9.48 5.76 10.75
CA VAL A 112 -9.83 4.37 10.46
C VAL A 112 -10.42 3.71 11.72
N ASP A 113 -11.27 2.71 11.53
CA ASP A 113 -11.79 1.91 12.64
C ASP A 113 -10.62 1.29 13.44
N PRO A 114 -10.58 1.44 14.78
CA PRO A 114 -9.53 0.90 15.63
C PRO A 114 -9.25 -0.59 15.42
N ALA A 115 -10.24 -1.37 14.95
CA ALA A 115 -10.04 -2.79 14.62
C ALA A 115 -8.95 -3.04 13.56
N PHE A 116 -8.67 -2.06 12.69
CA PHE A 116 -7.57 -2.14 11.71
C PHE A 116 -6.26 -1.54 12.22
N THR A 117 -6.32 -0.56 13.14
CA THR A 117 -5.13 0.20 13.58
C THR A 117 -4.52 -0.31 14.87
N ASP A 118 -5.33 -0.77 15.82
CA ASP A 118 -4.85 -1.21 17.13
C ASP A 118 -3.93 -2.42 17.02
N PRO A 119 -4.25 -3.48 16.23
CA PRO A 119 -3.32 -4.60 16.05
C PRO A 119 -1.97 -4.18 15.47
N LEU A 120 -1.97 -3.22 14.53
CA LEU A 120 -0.75 -2.68 13.92
C LEU A 120 0.05 -1.83 14.92
N ARG A 121 -0.63 -0.99 15.71
CA ARG A 121 -0.01 -0.14 16.73
C ARG A 121 0.62 -0.98 17.83
N GLU A 122 -0.09 -1.98 18.33
CA GLU A 122 0.42 -2.92 19.32
C GLU A 122 1.61 -3.71 18.78
N ALA A 123 1.52 -4.22 17.54
CA ALA A 123 2.62 -4.93 16.89
C ALA A 123 3.86 -4.06 16.69
N ALA A 124 3.68 -2.82 16.22
CA ALA A 124 4.75 -1.84 16.04
C ALA A 124 5.47 -1.55 17.36
N LEU A 125 4.72 -1.31 18.43
CA LEU A 125 5.28 -1.10 19.77
C LEU A 125 6.01 -2.35 20.29
N ALA A 126 5.43 -3.53 20.14
CA ALA A 126 6.01 -4.79 20.60
C ALA A 126 7.33 -5.13 19.88
N GLY A 127 7.41 -4.89 18.58
CA GLY A 127 8.63 -5.12 17.80
C GLY A 127 9.62 -3.96 17.80
N GLY A 128 9.26 -2.80 18.35
CA GLY A 128 10.07 -1.58 18.23
C GLY A 128 10.21 -1.10 16.78
N ALA A 129 9.18 -1.32 15.96
CA ALA A 129 9.14 -1.03 14.54
C ALA A 129 8.11 0.05 14.22
N SER A 130 8.09 0.49 12.96
CA SER A 130 7.13 1.48 12.45
C SER A 130 6.44 0.96 11.18
N PHE A 131 5.26 1.49 10.88
CA PHE A 131 4.62 1.28 9.58
C PHE A 131 4.27 2.62 8.94
N PHE A 132 4.29 2.62 7.61
CA PHE A 132 3.91 3.76 6.79
C PHE A 132 3.15 3.26 5.56
N THR A 133 1.94 3.80 5.36
CA THR A 133 1.12 3.48 4.19
C THR A 133 1.09 4.68 3.25
N THR A 134 1.37 4.44 1.97
CA THR A 134 1.36 5.47 0.93
C THR A 134 1.10 4.85 -0.44
N GLY A 135 0.83 5.70 -1.43
CA GLY A 135 0.62 5.36 -2.82
C GLY A 135 0.62 6.63 -3.66
N ILE A 136 0.49 6.48 -4.99
CA ILE A 136 0.28 7.63 -5.86
C ILE A 136 -1.08 8.28 -5.55
N ASP A 137 -2.09 7.42 -5.41
CA ASP A 137 -3.46 7.70 -4.97
C ASP A 137 -3.94 6.45 -4.22
N THR A 138 -4.11 6.49 -2.89
CA THR A 138 -3.91 7.61 -1.96
C THR A 138 -2.50 7.65 -1.37
N GLY A 139 -1.97 8.82 -1.04
CA GLY A 139 -0.71 9.01 -0.28
C GLY A 139 0.19 10.13 -0.81
N PHE A 140 0.11 10.44 -2.11
CA PHE A 140 0.93 11.47 -2.75
C PHE A 140 0.09 12.52 -3.47
N ALA A 141 -0.55 12.16 -4.58
CA ALA A 141 -1.21 13.11 -5.48
C ALA A 141 -2.40 13.83 -4.81
N ASN A 142 -3.09 13.11 -3.93
CA ASN A 142 -4.26 13.58 -3.19
C ASN A 142 -3.98 13.94 -1.71
N ASP A 143 -2.73 13.78 -1.25
CA ASP A 143 -2.30 14.05 0.14
C ASP A 143 -1.09 14.98 0.23
N LEU A 144 0.11 14.42 0.04
CA LEU A 144 1.36 15.12 0.29
C LEU A 144 1.54 16.30 -0.66
N LEU A 145 1.17 16.13 -1.93
CA LEU A 145 1.28 17.17 -2.94
C LEU A 145 0.39 18.38 -2.64
N PRO A 146 -0.94 18.25 -2.45
CA PRO A 146 -1.77 19.40 -2.10
C PRO A 146 -1.38 20.00 -0.75
N LEU A 147 -0.94 19.19 0.23
CA LEU A 147 -0.45 19.70 1.51
C LEU A 147 0.82 20.54 1.34
N ALA A 148 1.79 20.08 0.56
CA ALA A 148 3.03 20.83 0.28
C ALA A 148 2.74 22.15 -0.45
N LEU A 149 1.85 22.13 -1.45
CA LEU A 149 1.43 23.33 -2.18
C LEU A 149 0.65 24.31 -1.29
N SER A 150 -0.09 23.80 -0.30
CA SER A 150 -0.81 24.65 0.66
C SER A 150 0.14 25.45 1.57
N GLY A 151 1.35 24.95 1.83
CA GLY A 151 2.34 25.59 2.71
C GLY A 151 2.82 26.96 2.25
N ILE A 152 2.62 27.31 0.98
CA ILE A 152 2.92 28.65 0.43
C ILE A 152 1.70 29.58 0.36
N SER A 153 0.54 29.14 0.86
CA SER A 153 -0.70 29.92 0.88
C SER A 153 -0.91 30.58 2.24
N ARG A 154 -1.20 31.89 2.25
CA ARG A 154 -1.53 32.63 3.49
C ARG A 154 -2.96 32.33 3.98
N VAL A 155 -3.88 32.11 3.06
CA VAL A 155 -5.30 31.79 3.32
C VAL A 155 -5.72 30.71 2.31
N ILE A 156 -6.40 29.67 2.78
CA ILE A 156 -6.90 28.56 1.95
C ILE A 156 -8.42 28.59 2.01
N GLU A 157 -9.06 28.92 0.89
CA GLU A 157 -10.53 28.89 0.76
C GLU A 157 -11.03 27.51 0.32
N SER A 158 -10.27 26.83 -0.54
CA SER A 158 -10.58 25.47 -0.99
C SER A 158 -9.33 24.73 -1.47
N VAL A 159 -9.35 23.42 -1.32
CA VAL A 159 -8.42 22.49 -1.96
C VAL A 159 -9.25 21.54 -2.81
N ARG A 160 -8.92 21.44 -4.10
CA ARG A 160 -9.60 20.53 -5.04
C ARG A 160 -8.55 19.70 -5.75
N VAL A 161 -8.63 18.40 -5.55
CA VAL A 161 -7.88 17.40 -6.31
C VAL A 161 -8.86 16.70 -7.24
N THR A 162 -8.43 16.44 -8.48
CA THR A 162 -9.22 15.68 -9.45
C THR A 162 -8.32 14.66 -10.09
N GLU A 163 -8.81 13.44 -10.13
CA GLU A 163 -8.08 12.31 -10.64
C GLU A 163 -8.77 11.73 -11.85
N ILE A 164 -7.97 11.40 -12.87
CA ILE A 164 -8.45 10.88 -14.14
C ILE A 164 -7.52 9.73 -14.52
N PHE A 165 -8.06 8.50 -14.47
CA PHE A 165 -7.32 7.28 -14.81
C PHE A 165 -7.67 6.75 -16.19
N ASN A 166 -6.66 6.19 -16.86
CA ASN A 166 -6.86 5.37 -18.04
C ASN A 166 -6.95 3.88 -17.65
N TYR A 167 -8.16 3.33 -17.67
CA TYR A 167 -8.39 1.91 -17.38
C TYR A 167 -8.16 0.97 -18.57
N ALA A 168 -7.80 1.47 -19.76
CA ALA A 168 -7.59 0.63 -20.94
C ALA A 168 -6.44 -0.37 -20.77
N THR A 169 -5.43 -0.04 -19.95
CA THR A 169 -4.24 -0.86 -19.72
C THR A 169 -4.07 -1.27 -18.26
N TYR A 170 -5.11 -1.11 -17.43
CA TYR A 170 -5.00 -1.40 -16.01
C TYR A 170 -4.94 -2.92 -15.78
N PRO A 171 -3.93 -3.43 -15.06
CA PRO A 171 -3.66 -4.87 -15.02
C PRO A 171 -4.60 -5.65 -14.10
N ASP A 172 -5.21 -4.99 -13.12
CA ASP A 172 -6.16 -5.63 -12.20
C ASP A 172 -7.57 -5.64 -12.79
N ARG A 173 -7.93 -6.78 -13.41
CA ARG A 173 -9.27 -7.01 -13.98
C ARG A 173 -10.37 -6.92 -12.92
N SER A 174 -10.12 -7.36 -11.69
CA SER A 174 -11.13 -7.31 -10.63
C SER A 174 -11.46 -5.85 -10.29
N ALA A 175 -10.45 -5.00 -10.20
CA ALA A 175 -10.66 -3.57 -10.01
C ALA A 175 -11.48 -2.93 -11.16
N VAL A 176 -11.15 -3.25 -12.42
CA VAL A 176 -11.85 -2.66 -13.58
C VAL A 176 -13.29 -3.16 -13.71
N TYR A 177 -13.50 -4.47 -13.66
CA TYR A 177 -14.78 -5.08 -14.01
C TYR A 177 -15.68 -5.32 -12.79
N GLU A 178 -15.11 -5.74 -11.65
CA GLU A 178 -15.90 -6.08 -10.47
C GLU A 178 -16.14 -4.89 -9.55
N ILE A 179 -15.10 -4.08 -9.30
CA ILE A 179 -15.20 -2.91 -8.42
C ILE A 179 -15.85 -1.75 -9.16
N LEU A 180 -15.29 -1.33 -10.30
CA LEU A 180 -15.73 -0.14 -11.05
C LEU A 180 -16.90 -0.44 -12.01
N GLY A 181 -17.08 -1.69 -12.42
CA GLY A 181 -18.23 -2.07 -13.23
C GLY A 181 -18.10 -1.81 -14.73
N PHE A 182 -16.90 -1.54 -15.26
CA PHE A 182 -16.73 -1.31 -16.68
C PHE A 182 -17.31 -2.48 -17.50
N GLY A 183 -18.07 -2.18 -18.55
CA GLY A 183 -18.67 -3.20 -19.42
C GLY A 183 -19.89 -3.94 -18.82
N LYS A 184 -20.33 -3.62 -17.60
CA LYS A 184 -21.60 -4.13 -17.05
C LYS A 184 -22.80 -3.25 -17.49
N PRO A 185 -24.04 -3.78 -17.50
CA PRO A 185 -25.24 -3.00 -17.76
C PRO A 185 -25.42 -1.86 -16.74
N PRO A 186 -26.09 -0.75 -17.11
CA PRO A 186 -26.34 0.37 -16.20
C PRO A 186 -27.07 0.00 -14.91
N GLU A 187 -27.85 -1.08 -14.92
CA GLU A 187 -28.63 -1.58 -13.78
C GLU A 187 -27.79 -2.44 -12.81
N ALA A 188 -26.55 -2.77 -13.17
CA ALA A 188 -25.70 -3.62 -12.36
C ALA A 188 -25.22 -2.89 -11.10
N THR A 189 -25.52 -3.45 -9.93
CA THR A 189 -24.94 -2.98 -8.67
C THR A 189 -23.45 -3.36 -8.61
N VAL A 190 -22.59 -2.36 -8.56
CA VAL A 190 -21.13 -2.53 -8.48
C VAL A 190 -20.62 -1.90 -7.19
N LEU A 191 -19.47 -2.38 -6.70
CA LEU A 191 -18.94 -1.95 -5.40
C LEU A 191 -18.73 -0.44 -5.37
N ALA A 192 -18.17 0.15 -6.44
CA ALA A 192 -17.95 1.59 -6.54
C ALA A 192 -19.24 2.42 -6.46
N ALA A 193 -20.37 1.90 -6.91
CA ALA A 193 -21.66 2.60 -6.86
C ALA A 193 -22.34 2.48 -5.47
N THR A 194 -21.80 1.67 -4.56
CA THR A 194 -22.36 1.50 -3.23
C THR A 194 -22.12 2.77 -2.40
N PRO A 195 -23.17 3.35 -1.77
CA PRO A 195 -23.02 4.55 -0.96
C PRO A 195 -21.92 4.42 0.09
N GLY A 196 -21.04 5.41 0.17
CA GLY A 196 -19.95 5.46 1.13
C GLY A 196 -18.65 4.75 0.73
N VAL A 197 -18.62 3.94 -0.34
CA VAL A 197 -17.38 3.27 -0.79
C VAL A 197 -16.31 4.27 -1.21
N PHE A 198 -16.66 5.27 -2.01
CA PHE A 198 -15.72 6.34 -2.37
C PHE A 198 -15.31 7.18 -1.15
N THR A 199 -16.23 7.42 -0.21
CA THR A 199 -15.90 8.13 1.03
C THR A 199 -14.92 7.34 1.89
N PHE A 200 -15.10 6.02 1.99
CA PHE A 200 -14.23 5.13 2.73
C PHE A 200 -12.80 5.09 2.14
N GLY A 201 -12.70 5.01 0.81
CA GLY A 201 -11.39 4.95 0.12
C GLY A 201 -10.66 6.29 0.03
N TRP A 202 -11.38 7.39 -0.25
CA TRP A 202 -10.78 8.67 -0.66
C TRP A 202 -11.16 9.90 0.18
N ALA A 203 -12.17 9.84 1.08
CA ALA A 203 -12.47 11.03 1.89
C ALA A 203 -11.39 11.33 2.93
N ARG A 204 -10.58 10.34 3.28
CA ARG A 204 -9.56 10.47 4.33
C ARG A 204 -8.33 11.27 3.88
N CYS A 205 -8.12 11.39 2.58
CA CYS A 205 -7.05 12.20 2.00
C CYS A 205 -7.28 13.70 2.26
N CYS A 206 -8.55 14.11 2.24
CA CYS A 206 -8.97 15.50 2.42
C CYS A 206 -9.10 15.94 3.89
N THR A 207 -9.06 15.01 4.86
CA THR A 207 -9.21 15.32 6.29
C THR A 207 -7.90 15.67 7.01
N ASN A 208 -6.76 15.63 6.30
CA ASN A 208 -5.44 16.02 6.83
C ASN A 208 -5.25 17.53 7.01
N LEU A 209 -6.24 18.35 6.63
CA LEU A 209 -6.20 19.79 6.89
C LEU A 209 -6.70 20.05 8.31
N PRO A 210 -5.92 20.71 9.18
CA PRO A 210 -6.42 21.11 10.49
C PRO A 210 -7.69 21.96 10.29
N PRO A 211 -8.69 21.87 11.19
CA PRO A 211 -9.78 22.83 11.17
C PRO A 211 -9.13 24.23 11.21
N VAL A 212 -9.51 25.08 10.25
CA VAL A 212 -9.13 26.49 10.29
C VAL A 212 -9.72 27.03 11.58
N SER A 213 -8.89 27.09 12.62
CA SER A 213 -9.23 27.81 13.84
C SER A 213 -9.33 29.26 13.41
N THR A 214 -10.56 29.74 13.36
CA THR A 214 -10.86 31.16 13.27
C THR A 214 -10.17 31.84 14.45
N CYS A 215 -9.00 32.41 14.21
CA CYS A 215 -8.47 33.47 15.06
C CYS A 215 -9.44 34.65 14.95
N ALA A 216 -10.21 34.86 16.00
CA ALA A 216 -10.74 36.16 16.39
C ALA A 216 -10.02 36.58 17.68
#